data_AF-A0A961BN69-F1
#
_entry.id   AF-A0A961BN69-F1
#
_cell.length_a   1.000
_cell.length_b   1.000
_cell.length_c   1.000
_cell.angle_alpha   90.00
_cell.angle_beta   90.00
_cell.angle_gamma   90.00
#
_symmetry.space_group_name_H-M   'P 1'
#
loop_
_entity.id
_entity.type
_entity.pdbx_description
1 polymer ?
#
loop_
_entity_poly.entity_id
_entity_poly.type
_entity_poly.pdbx_seq_one_letter_code
_entity_poly.pdbx_strand_id
1 'polypeptide(L)'
;MPVTSGPDRELTITDVADRLGVHYMTAYRYVRLGLLDAHQRGRSWVVTEQALADFQRTTSTDHKTPRRGTDWPGRLTNRMLAGDEPGAWSVVEAAQAGGMEVPQVYLDVVVPALFDVGERWHRGDIDVAGEHTASRIADRIIARLGARTHRRGARRGTVVLGSTATEQH
;
A
#
# COMPACT_ATOMS: atom_id res chain seq x y z
N MET A 1 41.00 6.63 -12.05
CA MET A 1 40.62 7.13 -10.72
C MET A 1 39.37 6.39 -10.30
N PRO A 2 39.43 5.36 -9.44
CA PRO A 2 38.21 4.76 -8.92
C PRO A 2 37.64 5.70 -7.87
N VAL A 3 36.40 6.15 -8.08
CA VAL A 3 35.64 6.88 -7.08
C VAL A 3 35.30 5.85 -6.00
N THR A 4 35.98 5.92 -4.86
CA THR A 4 35.59 5.19 -3.65
C THR A 4 34.25 5.77 -3.18
N SER A 5 33.14 5.17 -3.60
CA SER A 5 31.84 5.40 -2.97
C SER A 5 31.99 5.10 -1.49
N GLY A 6 31.71 6.09 -0.63
CA GLY A 6 31.56 5.86 0.80
C GLY A 6 30.53 4.76 1.06
N PRO A 7 30.50 4.15 2.25
CA PRO A 7 29.56 3.07 2.54
C PRO A 7 28.15 3.57 2.23
N ASP A 8 27.48 2.95 1.27
CA ASP A 8 26.09 3.22 0.93
C ASP A 8 25.30 3.03 2.23
N ARG A 9 24.84 4.13 2.81
CA ARG A 9 24.28 4.11 4.16
C ARG A 9 23.01 3.29 4.12
N GLU A 10 23.01 2.17 4.81
CA GLU A 10 21.84 1.31 4.92
C GLU A 10 20.87 1.89 5.95
N LEU A 11 19.60 1.91 5.57
CA LEU A 11 18.47 2.41 6.35
C LEU A 11 17.58 1.23 6.74
N THR A 12 17.09 1.23 7.97
CA THR A 12 16.06 0.28 8.38
C THR A 12 14.71 0.68 7.78
N ILE A 13 13.76 -0.24 7.75
CA ILE A 13 12.39 0.06 7.29
C ILE A 13 11.76 1.21 8.09
N THR A 14 12.08 1.34 9.37
CA THR A 14 11.63 2.46 10.20
C THR A 14 12.23 3.78 9.72
N ASP A 15 13.55 3.83 9.47
CA ASP A 15 14.21 5.04 8.95
C ASP A 15 13.67 5.43 7.56
N VAL A 16 13.36 4.42 6.73
CA VAL A 16 12.72 4.62 5.42
C VAL A 16 11.33 5.22 5.59
N ALA A 17 10.53 4.70 6.53
CA ALA A 17 9.20 5.20 6.83
C ALA A 17 9.24 6.67 7.26
N ASP A 18 10.13 7.00 8.21
CA ASP A 18 10.34 8.37 8.68
C ASP A 18 10.78 9.30 7.55
N ARG A 19 11.70 8.85 6.68
CA ARG A 19 12.20 9.66 5.56
C ARG A 19 11.16 9.87 4.46
N LEU A 20 10.27 8.89 4.25
CA LEU A 20 9.16 9.00 3.31
C LEU A 20 7.94 9.72 3.91
N GLY A 21 7.92 9.95 5.23
CA GLY A 21 6.75 10.49 5.93
C GLY A 21 5.55 9.54 5.89
N VAL A 22 5.79 8.23 5.80
CA VAL A 22 4.74 7.20 5.74
C VAL A 22 4.78 6.32 6.99
N HIS A 23 3.70 5.61 7.27
CA HIS A 23 3.69 4.63 8.35
C HIS A 23 4.65 3.47 8.04
N TYR A 24 5.26 2.88 9.09
CA TYR A 24 6.17 1.73 8.98
C TYR A 24 5.65 0.64 8.04
N MET A 25 4.37 0.32 8.16
CA MET A 25 3.73 -0.75 7.39
C MET A 25 3.67 -0.46 5.88
N THR A 26 3.67 0.82 5.49
CA THR A 26 3.72 1.29 4.10
C THR A 26 5.13 1.17 3.53
N ALA A 27 6.16 1.57 4.29
CA ALA A 27 7.56 1.38 3.91
C ALA A 27 7.92 -0.10 3.78
N TYR A 28 7.50 -0.92 4.75
CA TYR A 28 7.65 -2.38 4.70
C TYR A 28 7.00 -2.97 3.45
N ARG A 29 5.83 -2.46 3.07
CA ARG A 29 5.08 -2.90 1.89
C ARG A 29 5.78 -2.54 0.59
N TYR A 30 6.38 -1.36 0.47
CA TYR A 30 7.17 -1.01 -0.71
C TYR A 30 8.33 -1.98 -0.93
N VAL A 31 9.03 -2.34 0.14
CA VAL A 31 10.07 -3.36 0.10
C VAL A 31 9.50 -4.73 -0.25
N ARG A 32 8.40 -5.14 0.40
CA ARG A 32 7.81 -6.47 0.20
C ARG A 32 7.26 -6.67 -1.22
N LEU A 33 6.76 -5.61 -1.85
CA LEU A 33 6.24 -5.62 -3.21
C LEU A 33 7.34 -5.42 -4.27
N GLY A 34 8.60 -5.24 -3.85
CA GLY A 34 9.73 -4.98 -4.75
C GLY A 34 9.69 -3.61 -5.42
N LEU A 35 8.92 -2.68 -4.85
CA LEU A 35 8.83 -1.30 -5.34
C LEU A 35 9.99 -0.45 -4.83
N LEU A 36 10.47 -0.76 -3.62
CA LEU A 36 11.67 -0.17 -3.05
C LEU A 36 12.73 -1.25 -2.95
N ASP A 37 13.84 -1.07 -3.65
CA ASP A 37 14.92 -2.05 -3.67
C ASP A 37 15.55 -2.17 -2.28
N ALA A 38 15.58 -3.39 -1.79
CA ALA A 38 15.99 -3.70 -0.43
C ALA A 38 16.69 -5.05 -0.40
N HIS A 39 17.71 -5.15 0.44
CA HIS A 39 18.45 -6.38 0.66
C HIS A 39 18.24 -6.88 2.08
N GLN A 40 18.31 -8.20 2.25
CA GLN A 40 18.17 -8.82 3.55
C GLN A 40 19.54 -8.85 4.25
N ARG A 41 19.64 -8.16 5.40
CA ARG A 41 20.82 -8.19 6.26
C ARG A 41 20.46 -8.90 7.57
N GLY A 42 20.84 -10.18 7.65
CA GLY A 42 20.45 -11.05 8.76
C GLY A 42 18.93 -11.30 8.76
N ARG A 43 18.23 -10.83 9.80
CA ARG A 43 16.78 -10.99 9.96
C ARG A 43 15.96 -9.76 9.54
N SER A 44 16.63 -8.68 9.16
CA SER A 44 15.99 -7.39 8.86
C SER A 44 16.19 -7.01 7.39
N TRP A 45 15.18 -6.34 6.82
CA TRP A 45 15.30 -5.69 5.52
C TRP A 45 15.97 -4.34 5.71
N VAL A 46 16.94 -4.06 4.84
CA VAL A 46 17.63 -2.78 4.79
C VAL A 46 17.54 -2.24 3.37
N VAL A 47 17.41 -0.93 3.28
CA VAL A 47 17.31 -0.18 2.02
C VAL A 47 18.53 0.72 1.95
N THR A 48 19.23 0.77 0.82
CA THR A 48 20.32 1.75 0.66
C THR A 48 19.76 3.16 0.53
N GLU A 49 20.48 4.15 1.04
CA GLU A 49 20.08 5.56 0.86
C GLU A 49 19.94 5.93 -0.62
N GLN A 50 20.74 5.31 -1.49
CA GLN A 50 20.61 5.45 -2.95
C GLN A 50 19.31 4.85 -3.50
N ALA A 51 18.93 3.63 -3.11
CA ALA A 51 17.67 3.02 -3.53
C ALA A 51 16.45 3.83 -3.06
N LEU A 52 16.50 4.40 -1.85
CA LEU A 52 15.47 5.29 -1.36
C LEU A 52 15.40 6.59 -2.17
N ALA A 53 16.53 7.19 -2.52
CA ALA A 53 16.58 8.40 -3.34
C ALA A 53 16.11 8.16 -4.79
N ASP A 54 16.39 6.98 -5.36
CA ASP A 54 15.88 6.56 -6.66
C ASP A 54 14.37 6.33 -6.63
N PHE A 55 13.87 5.69 -5.57
CA PHE A 55 12.44 5.51 -5.32
C PHE A 55 11.72 6.85 -5.18
N GLN A 56 12.24 7.76 -4.35
CA GLN A 56 11.69 9.11 -4.18
C GLN A 56 11.70 9.91 -5.49
N ARG A 57 12.71 9.76 -6.34
CA ARG A 57 12.74 10.42 -7.65
C ARG A 57 11.69 9.84 -8.58
N THR A 58 11.57 8.51 -8.64
CA THR A 58 10.59 7.81 -9.47
C THR A 58 9.17 8.17 -9.04
N THR A 59 8.88 8.06 -7.73
CA THR A 59 7.59 8.47 -7.17
C THR A 59 7.39 9.97 -7.27
N SER A 60 8.39 10.84 -7.19
CA SER A 60 8.16 12.30 -7.34
C SER A 60 7.95 12.73 -8.80
N THR A 61 8.55 12.03 -9.77
CA THR A 61 8.34 12.29 -11.20
C THR A 61 7.03 11.69 -11.71
N ASP A 62 6.58 10.58 -11.13
CA ASP A 62 5.33 9.88 -11.48
C ASP A 62 4.15 10.39 -10.62
N HIS A 63 4.39 10.72 -9.35
CA HIS A 63 3.48 11.43 -8.43
C HIS A 63 3.68 12.94 -8.48
N LYS A 64 3.93 13.52 -9.67
CA LYS A 64 3.62 14.94 -9.84
C LYS A 64 2.15 15.05 -9.49
N THR A 65 1.87 15.57 -8.28
CA THR A 65 0.57 15.60 -7.61
C THR A 65 -0.50 15.80 -8.67
N PRO A 66 -1.58 14.99 -8.74
CA PRO A 66 -2.62 15.31 -9.68
C PRO A 66 -3.18 16.67 -9.22
N ARG A 67 -2.73 17.74 -9.89
CA ARG A 67 -3.10 19.11 -9.58
C ARG A 67 -4.56 19.19 -10.01
N ARG A 68 -5.44 19.06 -9.00
CA ARG A 68 -6.89 18.85 -9.08
C ARG A 68 -7.32 17.39 -9.38
N GLY A 69 -6.62 16.42 -8.80
CA GLY A 69 -6.94 14.99 -8.88
C GLY A 69 -8.16 14.59 -8.06
N THR A 70 -8.91 13.63 -8.57
CA THR A 70 -10.02 12.97 -7.86
C THR A 70 -9.51 12.36 -6.55
N ASP A 71 -10.16 12.70 -5.42
CA ASP A 71 -9.94 12.05 -4.12
C ASP A 71 -10.50 10.62 -4.15
N TRP A 72 -9.70 9.69 -4.70
CA TRP A 72 -10.05 8.28 -4.76
C TRP A 72 -10.16 7.64 -3.37
N PRO A 73 -9.23 7.88 -2.42
CA PRO A 73 -9.34 7.33 -1.06
C PRO A 73 -10.63 7.75 -0.36
N GLY A 74 -10.92 9.05 -0.29
CA GLY A 74 -12.12 9.53 0.42
C GLY A 74 -13.41 9.07 -0.23
N ARG A 75 -13.46 8.99 -1.57
CA ARG A 75 -14.59 8.37 -2.29
C ARG A 75 -14.76 6.91 -1.94
N LEU A 76 -13.66 6.15 -1.88
CA LEU A 76 -13.71 4.74 -1.52
C LEU A 76 -14.18 4.58 -0.07
N THR A 77 -13.62 5.32 0.89
CA THR A 77 -14.05 5.32 2.29
C THR A 77 -15.54 5.56 2.43
N ASN A 78 -16.06 6.60 1.77
CA ASN A 78 -17.48 6.95 1.88
C ASN A 78 -18.40 5.84 1.35
N ARG A 79 -18.02 5.17 0.25
CA ARG A 79 -18.80 4.04 -0.29
C ARG A 79 -18.75 2.83 0.63
N MET A 80 -17.58 2.52 1.17
CA MET A 80 -17.39 1.43 2.11
C MET A 80 -18.20 1.62 3.40
N LEU A 81 -18.16 2.82 3.99
CA LEU A 81 -18.94 3.15 5.19
C LEU A 81 -20.46 3.16 4.94
N ALA A 82 -20.89 3.48 3.72
CA ALA A 82 -22.28 3.38 3.31
C ALA A 82 -22.76 1.94 3.04
N GLY A 83 -21.88 0.93 3.12
CA GLY A 83 -22.20 -0.44 2.73
C GLY A 83 -22.39 -0.64 1.23
N ASP A 84 -22.00 0.33 0.40
CA ASP A 84 -22.20 0.34 -1.05
C ASP A 84 -21.04 -0.36 -1.77
N GLU A 85 -21.06 -1.69 -1.73
CA GLU A 85 -20.06 -2.52 -2.41
C GLU A 85 -19.99 -2.27 -3.93
N PRO A 86 -21.10 -2.20 -4.69
CA PRO A 86 -21.05 -1.90 -6.11
C PRO A 86 -20.44 -0.51 -6.41
N GLY A 87 -20.79 0.49 -5.60
CA GLY A 87 -20.23 1.83 -5.73
C GLY A 87 -18.74 1.89 -5.34
N ALA A 88 -18.33 1.18 -4.30
CA ALA A 88 -16.93 1.06 -3.91
C ALA A 88 -16.09 0.41 -5.02
N TRP A 89 -16.63 -0.63 -5.67
CA TRP A 89 -15.99 -1.23 -6.83
C TRP A 89 -15.91 -0.27 -8.03
N SER A 90 -16.94 0.53 -8.26
CA SER A 90 -16.95 1.52 -9.34
C SER A 90 -15.87 2.61 -9.15
N VAL A 91 -15.55 2.96 -7.89
CA VAL A 91 -14.44 3.88 -7.57
C VAL A 91 -13.10 3.26 -8.01
N VAL A 92 -12.90 1.97 -7.74
CA VAL A 92 -11.71 1.23 -8.17
C VAL A 92 -11.61 1.15 -9.70
N GLU A 93 -12.71 0.85 -10.39
CA GLU A 93 -12.70 0.81 -11.87
C GLU A 93 -12.43 2.19 -12.48
N ALA A 94 -12.99 3.25 -11.92
CA ALA A 94 -12.75 4.61 -12.39
C ALA A 94 -11.31 5.06 -12.13
N ALA A 95 -10.70 4.63 -11.01
CA ALA A 95 -9.28 4.80 -10.73
C ALA A 95 -8.41 4.10 -11.80
N GLN A 96 -8.71 2.85 -12.13
CA GLN A 96 -7.99 2.11 -13.19
C GLN A 96 -8.19 2.73 -14.58
N ALA A 97 -9.41 3.17 -14.91
CA ALA A 97 -9.70 3.87 -16.16
C ALA A 97 -8.96 5.22 -16.25
N GLY A 98 -8.62 5.82 -15.10
CA GLY A 98 -7.75 6.99 -15.00
C GLY A 98 -6.26 6.70 -15.16
N GLY A 99 -5.88 5.44 -15.43
CA GLY A 99 -4.51 5.02 -15.70
C GLY A 99 -3.75 4.44 -14.51
N MET A 100 -4.39 4.25 -13.35
CA MET A 100 -3.74 3.58 -12.22
C MET A 100 -3.62 2.08 -12.44
N GLU A 101 -2.39 1.58 -12.32
CA GLU A 101 -2.11 0.15 -12.27
C GLU A 101 -2.60 -0.46 -10.94
N VAL A 102 -2.80 -1.80 -10.92
CA VAL A 102 -3.31 -2.49 -9.72
C VAL A 102 -2.47 -2.21 -8.46
N PRO A 103 -1.12 -2.21 -8.49
CA PRO A 103 -0.33 -1.85 -7.31
C PRO A 103 -0.60 -0.43 -6.83
N GLN A 104 -0.78 0.54 -7.74
CA GLN A 104 -1.10 1.93 -7.39
C GLN A 104 -2.48 2.04 -6.78
N VAL A 105 -3.50 1.37 -7.34
CA VAL A 105 -4.84 1.32 -6.72
C VAL A 105 -4.77 0.75 -5.30
N TYR A 106 -4.00 -0.32 -5.11
CA TYR A 106 -3.86 -0.93 -3.79
C TYR A 106 -3.19 0.02 -2.79
N LEU A 107 -2.09 0.66 -3.19
CA LEU A 107 -1.25 1.49 -2.31
C LEU A 107 -1.79 2.91 -2.08
N ASP A 108 -2.35 3.49 -3.12
CA ASP A 108 -2.71 4.92 -3.15
C ASP A 108 -4.21 5.15 -2.99
N VAL A 109 -5.03 4.09 -3.04
CA VAL A 109 -6.50 4.17 -2.88
C VAL A 109 -7.01 3.28 -1.74
N VAL A 110 -6.74 1.98 -1.79
CA VAL A 110 -7.30 1.02 -0.81
C VAL A 110 -6.67 1.20 0.57
N VAL A 111 -5.32 1.29 0.65
CA VAL A 111 -4.63 1.50 1.93
C VAL A 111 -5.02 2.80 2.62
N PRO A 112 -4.99 3.97 1.95
CA PRO A 112 -5.33 5.22 2.63
C PRO A 112 -6.81 5.27 3.03
N ALA A 113 -7.70 4.61 2.27
CA ALA A 113 -9.11 4.49 2.64
C ALA A 113 -9.32 3.66 3.92
N LEU A 114 -8.64 2.51 4.04
CA LEU A 114 -8.68 1.69 5.26
C LEU A 114 -8.08 2.41 6.47
N PHE A 115 -7.02 3.19 6.26
CA PHE A 115 -6.45 4.03 7.31
C PHE A 115 -7.44 5.09 7.82
N ASP A 116 -8.11 5.80 6.91
CA ASP A 116 -9.15 6.78 7.25
C ASP A 116 -10.34 6.13 8.00
N VAL A 117 -10.74 4.92 7.62
CA VAL A 117 -11.74 4.14 8.38
C VAL A 117 -11.29 3.89 9.82
N GLY A 118 -10.05 3.41 10.00
CA GLY A 118 -9.47 3.16 11.33
C GLY A 118 -9.38 4.42 12.19
N GLU A 119 -8.96 5.54 11.61
CA GLU A 119 -8.89 6.84 12.28
C GLU A 119 -10.28 7.35 12.69
N ARG A 120 -11.29 7.22 11.82
CA ARG A 120 -12.68 7.59 12.16
C ARG A 120 -13.23 6.73 13.31
N TRP A 121 -12.92 5.44 13.33
CA TRP A 121 -13.31 4.56 14.44
C TRP A 121 -12.59 4.95 15.73
N HIS A 122 -11.27 5.19 15.68
CA HIS A 122 -10.47 5.60 16.84
C HIS A 122 -10.96 6.91 17.46
N ARG A 123 -11.42 7.86 16.63
CA ARG A 123 -12.01 9.14 17.07
C ARG A 123 -13.48 9.01 17.55
N GLY A 124 -14.12 7.85 17.35
CA GLY A 124 -15.51 7.62 17.71
C GLY A 124 -16.54 8.17 16.72
N ASP A 125 -16.12 8.54 15.50
CA ASP A 125 -17.01 9.03 14.43
C ASP A 125 -17.84 7.91 13.80
N ILE A 126 -17.34 6.68 13.86
CA ILE A 126 -18.03 5.47 13.40
C ILE A 126 -17.96 4.40 14.50
N ASP A 127 -18.97 3.53 14.54
CA ASP A 127 -18.97 2.40 15.44
C ASP A 127 -18.21 1.19 14.85
N VAL A 128 -18.09 0.13 15.66
CA VAL A 128 -17.46 -1.12 15.24
C VAL A 128 -18.19 -1.78 14.04
N ALA A 129 -19.50 -1.60 13.92
CA ALA A 129 -20.26 -2.14 12.81
C ALA A 129 -19.92 -1.44 11.48
N GLY A 130 -19.70 -0.12 11.51
CA GLY A 130 -19.25 0.67 10.38
C GLY A 130 -17.83 0.30 9.92
N GLU A 131 -16.89 0.15 10.86
CA GLU A 131 -15.54 -0.35 10.58
C GLU A 131 -15.60 -1.74 9.91
N HIS A 132 -16.30 -2.70 10.54
CA HIS A 132 -16.39 -4.05 10.01
C HIS A 132 -17.06 -4.11 8.64
N THR A 133 -18.04 -3.26 8.39
CA THR A 133 -18.69 -3.17 7.08
C THR A 133 -17.70 -2.69 6.03
N ALA A 134 -16.93 -1.65 6.34
CA ALA A 134 -15.91 -1.13 5.43
C ALA A 134 -14.79 -2.15 5.16
N SER A 135 -14.25 -2.78 6.21
CA SER A 135 -13.19 -3.79 6.10
C SER A 135 -13.62 -5.00 5.28
N ARG A 136 -14.86 -5.50 5.46
CA ARG A 136 -15.40 -6.58 4.60
C ARG A 136 -15.52 -6.20 3.13
N ILE A 137 -15.87 -4.96 2.83
CA ILE A 137 -15.94 -4.48 1.44
C ILE A 137 -14.54 -4.37 0.85
N ALA A 138 -13.57 -3.86 1.63
CA ALA A 138 -12.18 -3.80 1.22
C ALA A 138 -11.61 -5.19 0.91
N ASP A 139 -11.88 -6.20 1.74
CA ASP A 139 -11.46 -7.59 1.49
C ASP A 139 -11.96 -8.11 0.15
N ARG A 140 -13.23 -7.86 -0.17
CA ARG A 140 -13.83 -8.26 -1.46
C ARG A 140 -13.18 -7.54 -2.64
N ILE A 141 -12.89 -6.25 -2.49
CA ILE A 141 -12.16 -5.46 -3.50
C ILE A 141 -10.77 -6.05 -3.72
N ILE A 142 -10.02 -6.32 -2.65
CA ILE A 142 -8.66 -6.88 -2.72
C ILE A 142 -8.68 -8.26 -3.37
N ALA A 143 -9.61 -9.13 -2.98
CA ALA A 143 -9.77 -10.45 -3.60
C ALA A 143 -10.03 -10.34 -5.11
N ARG A 144 -10.89 -9.39 -5.51
CA ARG A 144 -11.20 -9.15 -6.93
C ARG A 144 -10.03 -8.56 -7.72
N LEU A 145 -9.23 -7.68 -7.11
CA LEU A 145 -7.99 -7.18 -7.70
C LEU A 145 -6.95 -8.30 -7.87
N GLY A 146 -6.78 -9.14 -6.85
CA GLY A 146 -5.85 -10.28 -6.87
C GLY A 146 -6.18 -11.33 -7.94
N ALA A 147 -7.46 -11.59 -8.19
CA ALA A 147 -7.87 -12.48 -9.28
C ALA A 147 -7.44 -11.98 -10.67
N ARG A 148 -7.29 -10.67 -10.87
CA ARG A 148 -6.89 -10.05 -12.14
C ARG A 148 -5.38 -10.03 -12.37
N THR A 149 -4.57 -10.10 -11.31
CA THR A 149 -3.10 -10.08 -11.39
C THR A 149 -2.49 -11.47 -11.51
N HIS A 150 -3.31 -12.52 -11.49
CA HIS A 150 -2.84 -13.89 -11.50
C HIS A 150 -2.29 -14.30 -12.88
N ARG A 151 -1.01 -14.01 -13.14
CA ARG A 151 -0.24 -14.68 -14.21
C ARG A 151 0.21 -16.04 -13.69
N ARG A 152 -0.15 -17.14 -14.37
CA ARG A 152 0.37 -18.48 -14.08
C ARG A 152 1.87 -18.53 -14.39
N GLY A 153 2.71 -18.21 -13.41
CA GLY A 153 4.14 -18.50 -13.44
C GLY A 153 4.42 -19.98 -13.16
N ALA A 154 5.63 -20.44 -13.46
CA ALA A 154 6.09 -21.78 -13.10
C ALA A 154 5.94 -22.00 -11.57
N ARG A 155 5.38 -23.14 -11.16
CA ARG A 155 5.17 -23.47 -9.74
C ARG A 155 6.53 -23.60 -9.04
N ARG A 156 6.91 -22.61 -8.22
CA ARG A 156 8.16 -22.60 -7.44
C ARG A 156 8.02 -23.14 -6.00
N GLY A 157 6.81 -23.58 -5.62
CA GLY A 157 6.50 -24.07 -4.27
C GLY A 157 5.23 -23.42 -3.69
N THR A 158 4.88 -23.80 -2.46
CA THR A 158 3.72 -23.27 -1.72
C THR A 158 4.20 -22.32 -0.63
N VAL A 159 3.60 -21.14 -0.55
CA VAL A 159 3.80 -20.19 0.56
C VAL A 159 2.54 -20.18 1.42
N VAL A 160 2.70 -20.41 2.73
CA VAL A 160 1.62 -20.24 3.71
C VAL A 160 1.78 -18.85 4.33
N LEU A 161 0.72 -18.06 4.26
CA LEU A 161 0.61 -16.77 4.93
C LEU A 161 -0.42 -16.93 6.04
N GLY A 162 -0.11 -16.42 7.24
CA GLY A 162 -1.01 -16.43 8.37
C GLY A 162 -0.66 -15.30 9.34
N SER A 163 -1.65 -14.86 10.09
CA SER A 163 -1.46 -13.93 11.20
C SER A 163 -1.30 -14.68 12.52
N THR A 164 -0.92 -13.98 13.59
CA THR A 164 -0.89 -14.62 14.92
C THR A 164 -2.31 -14.95 15.37
N ALA A 165 -2.48 -15.95 16.24
CA ALA A 165 -3.81 -16.43 16.64
C ALA A 165 -4.71 -15.34 17.29
N THR A 166 -4.10 -14.27 17.78
CA THR A 166 -4.79 -13.13 18.42
C THR A 166 -4.97 -11.93 17.48
N GLU A 167 -4.39 -11.95 16.29
CA GLU A 167 -4.42 -10.83 15.35
C GLU A 167 -5.62 -10.97 14.40
N GLN A 168 -6.48 -9.95 14.38
CA GLN A 168 -7.71 -9.93 13.58
C GLN A 168 -7.57 -9.10 12.30
N HIS A 169 -6.39 -8.52 12.06
CA HIS A 169 -6.07 -7.67 10.90
C HIS A 169 -4.95 -8.24 10.02
#